data_AF-A0A8D0A8H4-F1
#
_entry.id   AF-A0A8D0A8H4-F1
#
_cell.length_a   1.000
_cell.length_b   1.000
_cell.length_c   1.000
_cell.angle_alpha   90.00
_cell.angle_beta   90.00
_cell.angle_gamma   90.00
#
_symmetry.space_group_name_H-M   'P 1'
#
loop_
_entity.id
_entity.type
_entity.pdbx_description
1 polymer ?
#
loop_
_entity_poly.entity_id
_entity_poly.type
_entity_poly.pdbx_seq_one_letter_code
_entity_poly.pdbx_strand_id
1 'polypeptide(L)'
;MPLVKRNIQPRHLCHGAVPDRIGNELECVTNNTLSAIIRQLSSLSTHAENVFGELFNEANTFYVRANSLQDRIDRLAVKVTQLDSNVEEVSLQDINMRKAFKSSTVQDQQVLSKDSTPNSVAEMYNSSDRPPPLSTLTAYREDSIDAMKFYSDPSYFFELWKEKMLQDTEDKRKERRRQREQKRCVESSTLQREVKKVRKARNRRQEWNMMAFDKELRPDHRHPQSLHRGASSEGSLSPDGRLIYFTLWLK
;
A
#
# COMPACT_ATOMS: atom_id res chain seq x y z
N MET A 1 -5.21 -14.84 15.34
CA MET A 1 -5.76 -14.74 16.71
C MET A 1 -5.89 -13.26 17.08
N PRO A 2 -7.05 -12.75 17.51
CA PRO A 2 -7.12 -11.41 18.08
C PRO A 2 -6.42 -11.43 19.44
N LEU A 3 -5.30 -10.71 19.56
CA LEU A 3 -4.65 -10.48 20.85
C LEU A 3 -5.59 -9.59 21.69
N VAL A 4 -5.94 -10.05 22.90
CA VAL A 4 -6.71 -9.24 23.85
C VAL A 4 -5.81 -8.09 24.29
N LYS A 5 -6.00 -6.91 23.69
CA LYS A 5 -5.08 -5.77 23.83
C LYS A 5 -4.97 -5.25 25.26
N ARG A 6 -6.00 -5.42 26.09
CA ARG A 6 -6.11 -4.77 27.40
C ARG A 6 -6.75 -5.73 28.40
N ASN A 7 -5.92 -6.33 29.25
CA ASN A 7 -6.35 -7.31 30.24
C ASN A 7 -6.40 -6.63 31.61
N ILE A 8 -7.55 -6.69 32.28
CA ILE A 8 -7.71 -6.12 33.63
C ILE A 8 -7.10 -7.08 34.65
N GLN A 9 -6.27 -6.55 35.53
CA GLN A 9 -5.62 -7.33 36.60
C GLN A 9 -6.00 -6.79 37.99
N PRO A 10 -6.18 -7.66 39.00
CA PRO A 10 -6.15 -9.13 38.95
C PRO A 10 -7.39 -9.73 38.27
N ARG A 11 -7.29 -10.87 37.57
CA ARG A 11 -8.47 -11.53 36.97
C ARG A 11 -9.37 -12.21 37.98
N HIS A 12 -8.76 -12.77 39.02
CA HIS A 12 -9.43 -13.52 40.07
C HIS A 12 -9.44 -12.69 41.36
N LEU A 13 -10.61 -12.56 41.98
CA LEU A 13 -10.79 -11.71 43.16
C LEU A 13 -10.61 -12.47 44.49
N CYS A 14 -10.99 -13.75 44.52
CA CYS A 14 -11.09 -14.52 45.77
C CYS A 14 -10.53 -15.96 45.68
N HIS A 15 -9.62 -16.24 44.74
CA HIS A 15 -9.03 -17.58 44.55
C HIS A 15 -7.81 -17.88 45.44
N GLY A 16 -7.38 -16.94 46.30
CA GLY A 16 -6.24 -17.15 47.19
C GLY A 16 -6.61 -18.02 48.39
N ALA A 17 -5.69 -18.89 48.82
CA ALA A 17 -5.86 -19.64 50.07
C ALA A 17 -5.91 -18.67 51.26
N VAL A 18 -6.84 -18.93 52.19
CA VAL A 18 -6.93 -18.18 53.44
C VAL A 18 -5.79 -18.65 54.36
N PRO A 19 -4.98 -17.74 54.94
CA PRO A 19 -3.92 -18.14 55.84
C PRO A 19 -4.43 -18.90 57.07
N ASP A 20 -3.67 -19.90 57.52
CA ASP A 20 -4.00 -20.68 58.72
C ASP A 20 -3.96 -19.79 59.98
N ARG A 21 -4.83 -20.08 60.96
CA ARG A 21 -4.95 -19.38 62.27
C ARG A 21 -5.56 -17.98 62.22
N ILE A 22 -6.45 -17.70 61.26
CA ILE A 22 -7.24 -16.45 61.25
C ILE A 22 -8.52 -16.66 62.05
N GLY A 23 -8.86 -15.70 62.92
CA GLY A 23 -10.07 -15.78 63.75
C GLY A 23 -11.38 -15.67 62.94
N ASN A 24 -11.41 -14.83 61.90
CA ASN A 24 -12.56 -14.63 61.03
C ASN A 24 -12.16 -14.73 59.55
N GLU A 25 -12.28 -15.94 58.99
CA GLU A 25 -11.92 -16.23 57.61
C GLU A 25 -12.77 -15.44 56.59
N LEU A 26 -14.06 -15.25 56.88
CA LEU A 26 -14.97 -14.53 55.99
C LEU A 26 -14.61 -13.05 55.86
N GLU A 27 -14.24 -12.41 56.97
CA GLU A 27 -13.74 -11.03 56.97
C GLU A 27 -12.42 -10.90 56.20
N CYS A 28 -11.52 -11.87 56.36
CA CYS A 28 -10.28 -11.92 55.59
C CYS A 28 -10.54 -12.03 54.07
N VAL A 29 -11.40 -12.97 53.66
CA VAL A 29 -11.76 -13.15 52.24
C VAL A 29 -12.44 -11.91 51.67
N THR A 30 -13.38 -11.31 52.40
CA THR A 30 -14.08 -10.10 51.94
C THR A 30 -13.13 -8.91 51.81
N ASN A 31 -12.23 -8.70 52.77
CA ASN A 31 -11.22 -7.62 52.68
C ASN A 31 -10.22 -7.84 51.54
N ASN A 32 -9.76 -9.08 51.33
CA ASN A 32 -8.91 -9.43 50.18
C ASN A 32 -9.64 -9.21 48.85
N THR A 33 -10.92 -9.57 48.78
CA THR A 33 -11.78 -9.36 47.60
C THR A 33 -11.93 -7.88 47.31
N LEU A 34 -12.22 -7.05 48.32
CA LEU A 34 -12.32 -5.58 48.17
C LEU A 34 -10.99 -4.98 47.71
N SER A 35 -9.88 -5.40 48.29
CA SER A 35 -8.53 -4.98 47.88
C SER A 35 -8.25 -5.35 46.43
N ALA A 36 -8.64 -6.56 46.00
CA ALA A 36 -8.50 -7.00 44.62
C ALA A 36 -9.40 -6.21 43.65
N ILE A 37 -10.62 -5.84 44.06
CA ILE A 37 -11.52 -4.97 43.28
C ILE A 37 -10.89 -3.58 43.10
N ILE A 38 -10.33 -2.99 44.16
CA ILE A 38 -9.65 -1.69 44.06
C ILE A 38 -8.49 -1.75 43.05
N ARG A 39 -7.70 -2.84 43.07
CA ARG A 39 -6.64 -3.07 42.07
C ARG A 39 -7.18 -3.23 40.65
N GLN A 40 -8.29 -3.95 40.47
CA GLN A 40 -8.95 -4.06 39.16
C GLN A 40 -9.41 -2.69 38.64
N LEU A 41 -10.00 -1.86 39.50
CA LEU A 41 -10.42 -0.51 39.14
C LEU A 41 -9.22 0.36 38.76
N SER A 42 -8.11 0.27 39.49
CA SER A 42 -6.86 0.95 39.12
C SER A 42 -6.36 0.50 37.74
N SER A 43 -6.32 -0.82 37.48
CA SER A 43 -5.95 -1.36 36.17
C SER A 43 -6.88 -0.87 35.05
N LEU A 44 -8.19 -0.81 35.32
CA LEU A 44 -9.18 -0.28 34.38
C LEU A 44 -8.95 1.22 34.08
N SER A 45 -8.66 2.02 35.10
CA SER A 45 -8.35 3.45 34.95
C SER A 45 -7.11 3.67 34.09
N THR A 46 -6.04 2.90 34.29
CA THR A 46 -4.84 2.96 33.42
C THR A 46 -5.18 2.61 31.96
N HIS A 47 -6.00 1.58 31.74
CA HIS A 47 -6.43 1.23 30.38
C HIS A 47 -7.28 2.31 29.73
N ALA A 48 -8.15 2.96 30.51
CA ALA A 48 -8.96 4.08 30.02
C ALA A 48 -8.10 5.29 29.66
N GLU A 49 -7.14 5.66 30.51
CA GLU A 49 -6.15 6.72 30.24
C GLU A 49 -5.41 6.46 28.93
N ASN A 50 -4.93 5.24 28.71
CA ASN A 50 -4.24 4.87 27.47
C ASN A 50 -5.14 5.06 26.23
N VAL A 51 -6.41 4.64 26.30
CA VAL A 51 -7.36 4.82 25.18
C VAL A 51 -7.64 6.29 24.90
N PHE A 52 -7.91 7.08 25.94
CA PHE A 52 -8.17 8.51 25.77
C PHE A 52 -6.93 9.27 25.33
N GLY A 53 -5.74 8.88 25.78
CA GLY A 53 -4.47 9.44 25.34
C GLY A 53 -4.20 9.17 23.85
N GLU A 54 -4.42 7.94 23.37
CA GLU A 54 -4.31 7.59 21.95
C GLU A 54 -5.27 8.44 21.10
N LEU A 55 -6.55 8.52 21.48
CA LEU A 55 -7.55 9.31 20.79
C LEU A 55 -7.24 10.82 20.81
N PHE A 56 -6.77 11.33 21.95
CA PHE A 56 -6.40 12.73 22.08
C PHE A 56 -5.23 13.10 21.16
N ASN A 57 -4.20 12.26 21.09
CA ASN A 57 -3.04 12.51 20.22
C ASN A 57 -3.43 12.51 18.74
N GLU A 58 -4.30 11.60 18.33
CA GLU A 58 -4.81 11.55 16.96
C GLU A 58 -5.69 12.77 16.64
N ALA A 59 -6.60 13.13 17.55
CA ALA A 59 -7.43 14.32 17.42
C ALA A 59 -6.61 15.62 17.38
N ASN A 60 -5.55 15.71 18.18
CA ASN A 60 -4.64 16.85 18.17
C ASN A 60 -3.85 16.94 16.86
N THR A 61 -3.39 15.79 16.33
CA THR A 61 -2.74 15.73 15.01
C THR A 61 -3.68 16.20 13.91
N PHE A 62 -4.95 15.78 13.96
CA PHE A 62 -5.99 16.25 13.05
C PHE A 62 -6.23 17.75 13.20
N TYR A 63 -6.37 18.25 14.44
CA TYR A 63 -6.59 19.66 14.74
C TYR A 63 -5.51 20.58 14.16
N VAL A 64 -4.23 20.24 14.36
CA VAL A 64 -3.09 21.01 13.81
C VAL A 64 -3.15 21.04 12.27
N ARG A 65 -3.46 19.91 11.63
CA ARG A 65 -3.59 19.83 10.17
C ARG A 65 -4.79 20.64 9.66
N ALA A 66 -5.91 20.60 10.37
CA ALA A 66 -7.12 21.35 10.03
C ALA A 66 -6.87 22.85 10.09
N ASN A 67 -6.22 23.34 11.15
CA ASN A 67 -5.85 24.75 11.27
C ASN A 67 -4.90 25.19 10.15
N SER A 68 -3.85 24.39 9.89
CA SER A 68 -2.92 24.68 8.79
C SER A 68 -3.62 24.74 7.42
N LEU A 69 -4.62 23.88 7.22
CA LEU A 69 -5.42 23.88 6.00
C LEU A 69 -6.34 25.09 5.92
N GLN A 70 -7.00 25.47 7.02
CA GLN A 70 -7.87 26.64 7.08
C GLN A 70 -7.10 27.92 6.72
N ASP A 71 -5.95 28.11 7.34
CA ASP A 71 -5.00 29.18 7.06
C ASP A 71 -4.60 29.28 5.57
N ARG A 72 -4.50 28.14 4.89
CA ARG A 72 -4.20 28.08 3.45
C ARG A 72 -5.43 28.40 2.61
N ILE A 73 -6.62 27.97 3.04
CA ILE A 73 -7.89 28.28 2.39
C ILE A 73 -8.14 29.78 2.43
N ASP A 74 -7.96 30.42 3.58
CA ASP A 74 -8.23 31.86 3.74
C ASP A 74 -7.31 32.70 2.84
N ARG A 75 -6.01 32.36 2.80
CA ARG A 75 -5.05 33.00 1.89
C ARG A 75 -5.36 32.73 0.42
N LEU A 76 -5.83 31.54 0.08
CA LEU A 76 -6.22 31.21 -1.28
C LEU A 76 -7.49 31.96 -1.71
N ALA A 77 -8.47 32.10 -0.82
CA ALA A 77 -9.71 32.82 -1.08
C ALA A 77 -9.44 34.30 -1.45
N VAL A 78 -8.54 34.96 -0.71
CA VAL A 78 -8.10 36.33 -1.05
C VAL A 78 -7.44 36.37 -2.44
N LYS A 79 -6.55 35.42 -2.75
CA LYS A 79 -5.89 35.38 -4.06
C LYS A 79 -6.89 35.16 -5.20
N VAL A 80 -7.83 34.23 -5.04
CA VAL A 80 -8.83 33.91 -6.06
C VAL A 80 -9.78 35.08 -6.31
N THR A 81 -10.17 35.81 -5.26
CA THR A 81 -11.06 36.98 -5.39
C THR A 81 -10.37 38.19 -6.03
N GLN A 82 -9.04 38.27 -5.97
CA GLN A 82 -8.24 39.33 -6.59
C GLN A 82 -7.80 39.01 -8.02
N LEU A 83 -8.08 37.82 -8.56
CA LEU A 83 -7.74 37.46 -9.94
C LEU A 83 -8.60 38.25 -10.93
N ASP A 84 -7.95 38.94 -11.86
CA ASP A 84 -8.60 39.61 -12.99
C ASP A 84 -8.24 38.89 -14.30
N SER A 85 -9.20 38.16 -14.85
CA SER A 85 -9.03 37.40 -16.09
C SER A 85 -8.81 38.26 -17.33
N ASN A 86 -9.09 39.57 -17.27
CA ASN A 86 -8.83 40.48 -18.40
C ASN A 86 -7.35 40.88 -18.50
N VAL A 87 -6.59 40.70 -17.42
CA VAL A 87 -5.16 41.07 -17.32
C VAL A 87 -4.26 39.83 -17.36
N GLU A 88 -4.79 38.64 -17.04
CA GLU A 88 -4.01 37.41 -16.97
C GLU A 88 -3.74 36.80 -18.36
N GLU A 89 -2.52 37.02 -18.89
CA GLU A 89 -2.08 36.43 -20.16
C GLU A 89 -1.56 34.99 -20.02
N VAL A 90 -1.98 34.11 -20.93
CA VAL A 90 -1.54 32.70 -20.96
C VAL A 90 -0.21 32.58 -21.71
N SER A 91 0.88 32.30 -20.99
CA SER A 91 2.21 32.12 -21.58
C SER A 91 2.48 30.69 -22.03
N LEU A 92 2.76 30.49 -23.32
CA LEU A 92 3.22 29.20 -23.86
C LEU A 92 4.66 28.85 -23.42
N GLN A 93 5.42 29.82 -22.93
CA GLN A 93 6.79 29.58 -22.42
C GLN A 93 6.77 28.73 -21.15
N ASP A 94 5.70 28.84 -20.34
CA ASP A 94 5.54 28.07 -19.10
C ASP A 94 5.44 26.56 -19.38
N ILE A 95 4.93 26.16 -20.55
CA ILE A 95 4.79 24.74 -20.94
C ILE A 95 6.16 24.06 -21.02
N ASN A 96 7.18 24.77 -21.52
CA ASN A 96 8.53 24.22 -21.69
C ASN A 96 9.46 24.55 -20.50
N MET A 97 9.23 25.66 -19.80
CA MET A 97 10.13 26.17 -18.78
C MET A 97 9.71 25.84 -17.34
N ARG A 98 8.43 25.51 -17.09
CA ARG A 98 7.94 25.11 -15.76
C ARG A 98 7.66 23.61 -15.70
N LYS A 99 7.98 23.02 -14.56
CA LYS A 99 7.59 21.63 -14.28
C LYS A 99 6.08 21.56 -14.07
N ALA A 100 5.45 20.53 -14.64
CA ALA A 100 4.04 20.26 -14.40
C ALA A 100 3.77 20.03 -12.90
N PHE A 101 2.57 20.41 -12.46
CA PHE A 101 2.09 20.11 -11.11
C PHE A 101 2.12 18.60 -10.84
N LYS A 102 2.52 18.24 -9.62
CA LYS A 102 2.49 16.86 -9.13
C LYS A 102 1.77 16.82 -7.79
N SER A 103 0.81 15.91 -7.68
CA SER A 103 0.19 15.57 -6.41
C SER A 103 1.12 14.67 -5.58
N SER A 104 0.83 14.58 -4.28
CA SER A 104 1.50 13.61 -3.39
C SER A 104 1.18 12.18 -3.83
N THR A 105 2.20 11.32 -3.86
CA THR A 105 2.09 9.89 -4.19
C THR A 105 2.63 9.01 -3.07
N VAL A 106 2.63 9.51 -1.84
CA VAL A 106 3.10 8.75 -0.65
C VAL A 106 2.20 7.53 -0.44
N GLN A 107 2.83 6.38 -0.17
CA GLN A 107 2.15 5.12 0.12
C GLN A 107 2.69 4.56 1.43
N ASP A 108 1.78 4.24 2.35
CA ASP A 108 2.14 3.63 3.61
C ASP A 108 2.49 2.15 3.39
N GLN A 109 3.65 1.76 3.90
CA GLN A 109 4.20 0.40 3.78
C GLN A 109 4.76 -0.04 5.13
N GLN A 110 5.01 -1.34 5.29
CA GLN A 110 5.55 -1.92 6.53
C GLN A 110 4.72 -1.58 7.79
N VAL A 111 3.38 -1.61 7.66
CA VAL A 111 2.44 -1.21 8.71
C VAL A 111 2.49 -2.04 10.01
N LEU A 112 3.21 -3.17 10.01
CA LEU A 112 3.41 -4.06 11.16
C LEU A 112 4.86 -4.00 11.68
N SER A 113 5.52 -2.85 11.59
CA SER A 113 6.85 -2.64 12.13
C SER A 113 6.83 -2.58 13.67
N LYS A 114 8.01 -2.65 14.29
CA LYS A 114 8.12 -2.48 15.75
C LYS A 114 7.63 -1.10 16.20
N ASP A 115 7.83 -0.08 15.38
CA ASP A 115 7.45 1.30 15.69
C ASP A 115 5.94 1.54 15.61
N SER A 116 5.20 0.74 14.83
CA SER A 116 3.74 0.79 14.78
C SER A 116 3.06 -0.10 15.82
N THR A 117 3.84 -0.74 16.71
CA THR A 117 3.29 -1.63 17.74
C THR A 117 2.58 -0.80 18.81
N PRO A 118 1.29 -1.07 19.10
CA PRO A 118 0.59 -0.36 20.16
C PRO A 118 1.27 -0.56 21.52
N ASN A 119 1.27 0.47 22.38
CA ASN A 119 1.88 0.43 23.71
C ASN A 119 1.43 -0.79 24.52
N SER A 120 0.14 -1.13 24.47
CA SER A 120 -0.40 -2.28 25.21
C SER A 120 0.17 -3.63 24.75
N VAL A 121 0.50 -3.75 23.46
CA VAL A 121 1.17 -4.94 22.90
C VAL A 121 2.65 -4.93 23.27
N ALA A 122 3.29 -3.75 23.24
CA ALA A 122 4.68 -3.58 23.64
C ALA A 122 4.90 -3.95 25.12
N GLU A 123 4.00 -3.54 26.03
CA GLU A 123 4.02 -3.92 27.44
C GLU A 123 3.95 -5.45 27.63
N MET A 124 3.02 -6.10 26.92
CA MET A 124 2.88 -7.55 26.96
C MET A 124 4.14 -8.25 26.42
N TYR A 125 4.70 -7.75 25.32
CA TYR A 125 5.96 -8.25 24.76
C TYR A 125 7.11 -8.10 25.76
N ASN A 126 7.21 -6.96 26.44
CA ASN A 126 8.27 -6.68 27.42
C ASN A 126 8.15 -7.53 28.70
N SER A 127 6.94 -7.96 29.05
CA SER A 127 6.68 -8.89 30.17
C SER A 127 6.94 -10.37 29.83
N SER A 128 7.13 -10.68 28.56
CA SER A 128 7.37 -12.06 28.09
C SER A 128 8.83 -12.48 28.31
N ASP A 129 9.05 -13.79 28.34
CA ASP A 129 10.40 -14.37 28.47
C ASP A 129 11.29 -13.94 27.30
N ARG A 130 12.48 -13.45 27.64
CA ARG A 130 13.47 -13.03 26.64
C ARG A 130 14.19 -14.25 26.07
N PRO A 131 14.57 -14.22 24.78
CA PRO A 131 15.35 -15.30 24.21
C PRO A 131 16.74 -15.38 24.88
N PRO A 132 17.39 -16.55 24.86
CA PRO A 132 18.76 -16.69 25.34
C PRO A 132 19.69 -15.69 24.64
N PRO A 133 20.68 -15.10 25.33
CA PRO A 133 21.54 -14.05 24.77
C PRO A 133 22.63 -14.65 23.87
N LEU A 134 22.25 -15.37 22.80
CA LEU A 134 23.20 -16.05 21.92
C LEU A 134 24.07 -15.07 21.13
N SER A 135 23.66 -13.81 21.00
CA SER A 135 24.44 -12.76 20.34
C SER A 135 25.84 -12.56 20.95
N THR A 136 26.05 -12.93 22.22
CA THR A 136 27.38 -12.90 22.85
C THR A 136 28.33 -13.95 22.25
N LEU A 137 27.80 -15.01 21.64
CA LEU A 137 28.56 -16.06 21.00
C LEU A 137 28.95 -15.72 19.55
N THR A 138 28.38 -14.66 18.97
CA THR A 138 28.65 -14.22 17.59
C THR A 138 30.14 -13.94 17.36
N ALA A 139 30.86 -13.44 18.38
CA ALA A 139 32.29 -13.16 18.29
C ALA A 139 33.17 -14.40 18.05
N TYR A 140 32.67 -15.60 18.36
CA TYR A 140 33.40 -16.86 18.20
C TYR A 140 33.04 -17.60 16.90
N ARG A 141 32.19 -17.00 16.05
CA ARG A 141 31.76 -17.61 14.79
C ARG A 141 32.67 -17.20 13.64
N GLU A 142 32.94 -18.15 12.75
CA GLU A 142 33.75 -17.94 11.54
C GLU A 142 32.97 -17.24 10.41
N ASP A 143 31.65 -17.42 10.35
CA ASP A 143 30.80 -16.96 9.25
C ASP A 143 30.31 -15.51 9.39
N SER A 144 30.68 -14.81 10.48
CA SER A 144 30.21 -13.45 10.82
C SER A 144 28.69 -13.28 10.90
N ILE A 145 27.94 -14.39 10.94
CA ILE A 145 26.49 -14.37 11.06
C ILE A 145 26.13 -14.22 12.54
N ASP A 146 25.19 -13.32 12.84
CA ASP A 146 24.67 -13.19 14.19
C ASP A 146 24.08 -14.52 14.69
N ALA A 147 24.63 -15.05 15.77
CA ALA A 147 24.24 -16.32 16.37
C ALA A 147 22.74 -16.35 16.73
N MET A 148 22.14 -15.19 17.05
CA MET A 148 20.70 -15.09 17.31
C MET A 148 19.85 -15.50 16.11
N LYS A 149 20.31 -15.29 14.87
CA LYS A 149 19.54 -15.64 13.67
C LYS A 149 19.31 -17.15 13.53
N PHE A 150 20.19 -17.97 14.10
CA PHE A 150 20.00 -19.43 14.14
C PHE A 150 18.92 -19.87 15.12
N TYR A 151 18.58 -19.02 16.10
CA TYR A 151 17.49 -19.25 17.04
C TYR A 151 16.19 -18.61 16.56
N SER A 152 16.24 -17.34 16.13
CA SER A 152 15.10 -16.59 15.62
C SER A 152 15.56 -15.52 14.64
N ASP A 153 15.05 -15.58 13.41
CA ASP A 153 15.28 -14.58 12.38
C ASP A 153 13.95 -14.00 11.87
N PRO A 154 13.54 -12.80 12.34
CA PRO A 154 12.33 -12.14 11.85
C PRO A 154 12.37 -11.76 10.36
N SER A 155 13.56 -11.65 9.75
CA SER A 155 13.73 -11.27 8.34
C SER A 155 13.61 -12.45 7.38
N TYR A 156 13.66 -13.68 7.90
CA TYR A 156 13.69 -14.92 7.13
C TYR A 156 12.57 -15.01 6.08
N PHE A 157 11.32 -14.74 6.48
CA PHE A 157 10.17 -14.82 5.58
C PHE A 157 10.27 -13.83 4.41
N PHE A 158 10.76 -12.62 4.69
CA PHE A 158 10.90 -11.59 3.67
C PHE A 158 12.01 -11.93 2.68
N GLU A 159 13.19 -12.35 3.17
CA GLU A 159 14.30 -12.71 2.30
C GLU A 159 13.97 -13.93 1.43
N LEU A 160 13.33 -14.97 1.99
CA LEU A 160 12.88 -16.13 1.23
C LEU A 160 11.86 -15.75 0.15
N TRP A 161 10.90 -14.90 0.50
CA TRP A 161 9.91 -14.41 -0.46
C TRP A 161 10.56 -13.59 -1.58
N LYS A 162 11.46 -12.67 -1.23
CA LYS A 162 12.18 -11.81 -2.17
C LYS A 162 13.01 -12.65 -3.14
N GLU A 163 13.76 -13.63 -2.64
CA GLU A 163 14.53 -14.56 -3.48
C GLU A 163 13.62 -15.29 -4.48
N LYS A 164 12.50 -15.84 -4.00
CA LYS A 164 11.52 -16.51 -4.85
C LYS A 164 10.97 -15.58 -5.94
N MET A 165 10.61 -14.35 -5.60
CA MET A 165 10.05 -13.39 -6.57
C MET A 165 11.06 -12.98 -7.64
N LEU A 166 12.34 -12.83 -7.28
CA LEU A 166 13.40 -12.56 -8.24
C LEU A 166 13.61 -13.76 -9.19
N GLN A 167 13.63 -14.98 -8.63
CA GLN A 167 13.77 -16.21 -9.41
C GLN A 167 12.60 -16.38 -10.39
N ASP A 168 11.36 -16.26 -9.91
CA ASP A 168 10.15 -16.34 -10.73
C ASP A 168 10.15 -15.28 -11.85
N THR A 169 10.68 -14.08 -11.58
CA THR A 169 10.82 -13.00 -12.59
C THR A 169 11.83 -13.36 -13.68
N GLU A 170 12.96 -13.96 -13.31
CA GLU A 170 13.99 -14.38 -14.26
C GLU A 170 13.52 -15.56 -15.11
N ASP A 171 12.84 -16.54 -14.51
CA ASP A 171 12.30 -17.68 -15.23
C ASP A 171 11.22 -17.26 -16.22
N LYS A 172 10.33 -16.35 -15.82
CA LYS A 172 9.33 -15.76 -16.73
C LYS A 172 9.96 -14.96 -17.87
N ARG A 173 11.10 -14.31 -17.64
CA ARG A 173 11.87 -13.60 -18.68
C ARG A 173 12.50 -14.59 -19.67
N LYS A 174 13.13 -15.66 -19.18
CA LYS A 174 13.76 -16.70 -20.00
C LYS A 174 12.72 -17.46 -20.83
N GLU A 175 11.60 -17.82 -20.24
CA GLU A 175 10.49 -18.50 -20.93
C GLU A 175 9.93 -17.66 -22.08
N ARG A 176 9.74 -16.35 -21.86
CA ARG A 176 9.34 -15.43 -22.94
C ARG A 176 10.36 -15.35 -24.08
N ARG A 177 11.66 -15.50 -23.81
CA ARG A 177 12.70 -15.54 -24.86
C ARG A 177 12.62 -16.85 -25.65
N ARG A 178 12.51 -17.99 -24.96
CA ARG A 178 12.34 -19.33 -25.60
C ARG A 178 11.11 -19.38 -26.49
N GLN A 179 9.96 -18.88 -26.04
CA GLN A 179 8.75 -18.83 -26.86
C GLN A 179 8.90 -17.94 -28.10
N ARG A 180 9.62 -16.81 -28.02
CA ARG A 180 9.90 -15.95 -29.18
C ARG A 180 10.82 -16.65 -30.18
N GLU A 181 11.82 -17.36 -29.70
CA GLU A 181 12.75 -18.14 -30.54
C GLU A 181 12.06 -19.33 -31.20
N GLN A 182 11.22 -20.05 -30.46
CA GLN A 182 10.42 -21.15 -31.00
C GLN A 182 9.44 -20.65 -32.08
N LYS A 183 8.74 -19.53 -31.84
CA LYS A 183 7.90 -18.88 -32.86
C LYS A 183 8.70 -18.48 -34.10
N ARG A 184 9.90 -17.90 -33.92
CA ARG A 184 10.79 -17.54 -35.04
C ARG A 184 11.27 -18.76 -35.82
N CYS A 185 11.59 -19.86 -35.14
CA CYS A 185 12.00 -21.11 -35.77
C CYS A 185 10.84 -21.73 -36.58
N VAL A 186 9.62 -21.75 -36.01
CA VAL A 186 8.41 -22.25 -36.67
C VAL A 186 8.01 -21.38 -37.86
N GLU A 187 8.12 -20.04 -37.75
CA GLU A 187 7.90 -19.11 -38.87
C GLU A 187 8.99 -19.29 -39.95
N SER A 188 10.24 -19.54 -39.56
CA SER A 188 11.33 -19.80 -40.52
C SER A 188 11.23 -21.18 -41.19
N SER A 189 10.63 -22.19 -40.54
CA SER A 189 10.42 -23.51 -41.12
C SER A 189 9.16 -23.62 -41.98
N THR A 190 8.12 -22.83 -41.68
CA THR A 190 6.91 -22.76 -42.51
C THR A 190 7.07 -21.84 -43.73
N LEU A 191 8.04 -20.91 -43.71
CA LEU A 191 8.40 -20.08 -44.86
C LEU A 191 9.55 -20.69 -45.67
N GLN A 192 9.28 -21.78 -46.41
CA GLN A 192 10.08 -22.02 -47.63
C GLN A 192 9.84 -20.84 -48.58
N ARG A 193 10.81 -19.91 -48.61
CA ARG A 193 11.07 -18.91 -49.66
C ARG A 193 9.83 -18.33 -50.37
N GLU A 194 9.02 -17.53 -49.67
CA GLU A 194 8.48 -16.35 -50.33
C GLU A 194 9.39 -15.18 -49.99
N VAL A 195 10.06 -14.65 -51.01
CA VAL A 195 10.83 -13.40 -50.93
C VAL A 195 9.88 -12.32 -50.44
N LYS A 196 9.96 -12.01 -49.13
CA LYS A 196 9.15 -10.99 -48.46
C LYS A 196 9.52 -9.66 -49.11
N LYS A 197 8.76 -9.26 -50.13
CA LYS A 197 8.90 -7.96 -50.81
C LYS A 197 8.90 -6.90 -49.70
N VAL A 198 9.99 -6.16 -49.60
CA VAL A 198 10.08 -5.01 -48.69
C VAL A 198 8.85 -4.16 -48.92
N ARG A 199 7.96 -4.05 -47.93
CA ARG A 199 6.81 -3.14 -48.02
C ARG A 199 7.40 -1.74 -48.20
N LYS A 200 7.25 -1.15 -49.38
CA LYS A 200 7.53 0.28 -49.59
C LYS A 200 6.82 1.04 -48.49
N ALA A 201 7.56 1.84 -47.73
CA ALA A 201 6.97 2.71 -46.73
C ALA A 201 5.85 3.53 -47.40
N ARG A 202 4.63 3.44 -46.87
CA ARG A 202 3.48 4.18 -47.41
C ARG A 202 3.79 5.67 -47.29
N ASN A 203 4.03 6.31 -48.43
CA ASN A 203 4.31 7.73 -48.50
C ASN A 203 3.02 8.51 -48.25
N ARG A 204 2.83 9.00 -47.02
CA ARG A 204 1.66 9.81 -46.63
C ARG A 204 1.74 11.27 -47.07
N ARG A 205 2.78 11.69 -47.80
CA ARG A 205 2.95 13.09 -48.24
C ARG A 205 1.74 13.61 -49.03
N GLN A 206 1.14 12.76 -49.87
CA GLN A 206 -0.07 13.13 -50.59
C GLN A 206 -1.28 13.30 -49.67
N GLU A 207 -1.45 12.46 -48.65
CA GLU A 207 -2.53 12.61 -47.66
C GLU A 207 -2.38 13.91 -46.86
N TRP A 208 -1.16 14.23 -46.42
CA TRP A 208 -0.86 15.46 -45.70
C TRP A 208 -1.05 16.71 -46.57
N ASN A 209 -0.59 16.68 -47.83
CA ASN A 209 -0.85 17.76 -48.78
C ASN A 209 -2.36 17.94 -49.03
N MET A 210 -3.14 16.86 -49.01
CA MET A 210 -4.59 16.91 -49.18
C MET A 210 -5.30 17.43 -47.92
N MET A 211 -4.77 17.16 -46.72
CA MET A 211 -5.26 17.72 -45.44
C MET A 211 -4.84 19.17 -45.21
N ALA A 212 -3.83 19.66 -45.94
CA ALA A 212 -3.41 21.05 -45.90
C ALA A 212 -4.40 21.99 -46.62
N PHE A 213 -5.30 21.45 -47.46
CA PHE A 213 -6.42 22.22 -48.01
C PHE A 213 -7.55 22.33 -47.01
N ASP A 214 -8.15 23.50 -46.94
CA ASP A 214 -9.32 23.75 -46.09
C ASP A 214 -10.51 22.89 -46.54
N LYS A 215 -11.43 22.57 -45.62
CA LYS A 215 -12.47 21.53 -45.81
C LYS A 215 -13.31 21.70 -47.07
N GLU A 216 -13.41 22.92 -47.60
CA GLU A 216 -14.25 23.26 -48.75
C GLU A 216 -13.55 23.12 -50.11
N LEU A 217 -12.22 22.94 -50.16
CA LEU A 217 -11.43 22.95 -51.40
C LEU A 217 -10.80 21.58 -51.76
N ARG A 218 -11.22 20.52 -51.07
CA ARG A 218 -10.66 19.16 -51.25
C ARG A 218 -11.41 18.40 -52.36
N PRO A 219 -10.74 17.79 -53.35
CA PRO A 219 -11.42 17.00 -54.39
C PRO A 219 -12.12 15.78 -53.79
N ASP A 220 -13.45 15.71 -53.93
CA ASP A 220 -14.31 14.67 -53.34
C ASP A 220 -14.33 13.43 -54.23
N HIS A 221 -13.75 12.30 -53.81
CA HIS A 221 -13.86 11.03 -54.52
C HIS A 221 -15.18 10.34 -54.15
N ARG A 222 -16.30 10.88 -54.63
CA ARG A 222 -17.60 10.20 -54.57
C ARG A 222 -17.71 9.17 -55.69
N HIS A 223 -17.61 7.89 -55.34
CA HIS A 223 -18.14 6.80 -56.16
C HIS A 223 -19.64 6.65 -55.84
N PRO A 224 -20.56 6.66 -56.81
CA PRO A 224 -21.98 6.48 -56.54
C PRO A 224 -22.38 5.00 -56.65
N GLN A 225 -23.05 4.45 -55.64
CA GLN A 225 -24.17 3.50 -55.79
C GLN A 225 -24.79 3.12 -54.43
N SER A 226 -25.87 3.85 -54.13
CA SER A 226 -27.20 3.38 -53.71
C SER A 226 -27.40 2.22 -52.69
N LEU A 227 -28.13 2.59 -51.63
CA LEU A 227 -29.39 2.00 -51.11
C LEU A 227 -29.36 0.68 -50.30
N HIS A 228 -29.51 0.81 -48.97
CA HIS A 228 -30.66 0.36 -48.13
C HIS A 228 -30.23 0.32 -46.65
N ARG A 229 -30.74 1.21 -45.79
CA ARG A 229 -31.99 1.14 -45.00
C ARG A 229 -31.73 0.58 -43.60
N GLY A 230 -32.01 1.40 -42.58
CA GLY A 230 -32.51 0.94 -41.28
C GLY A 230 -31.61 1.14 -40.05
N ALA A 231 -31.76 2.31 -39.42
CA ALA A 231 -31.91 2.59 -37.99
C ALA A 231 -31.47 1.59 -36.88
N SER A 232 -30.97 2.21 -35.79
CA SER A 232 -30.95 1.76 -34.38
C SER A 232 -29.92 0.65 -34.05
N SER A 233 -29.33 0.51 -32.86
CA SER A 233 -29.40 1.15 -31.55
C SER A 233 -28.10 0.83 -30.80
N GLU A 234 -27.72 1.68 -29.85
CA GLU A 234 -27.11 1.39 -28.54
C GLU A 234 -26.09 0.25 -28.29
N GLY A 235 -25.05 0.62 -27.52
CA GLY A 235 -24.30 -0.26 -26.62
C GLY A 235 -23.14 -1.00 -27.30
N SER A 236 -21.90 -0.92 -26.85
CA SER A 236 -21.53 -1.22 -25.48
C SER A 236 -20.00 -1.09 -25.27
N LEU A 237 -19.67 -0.48 -24.13
CA LEU A 237 -18.65 -0.86 -23.14
C LEU A 237 -17.29 -1.41 -23.62
N SER A 238 -16.26 -0.63 -23.31
CA SER A 238 -14.86 -1.02 -23.29
C SER A 238 -14.59 -2.03 -22.16
N PRO A 239 -13.80 -3.10 -22.36
CA PRO A 239 -13.50 -4.06 -21.30
C PRO A 239 -12.47 -3.52 -20.30
N ASP A 240 -12.88 -3.66 -19.05
CA ASP A 240 -12.21 -3.36 -17.78
C ASP A 240 -10.87 -4.06 -17.54
N GLY A 241 -10.14 -3.50 -16.56
CA GLY A 241 -9.64 -4.31 -15.45
C GLY A 241 -8.23 -4.90 -15.58
N ARG A 242 -7.23 -4.16 -15.09
CA ARG A 242 -6.00 -4.78 -14.54
C ARG A 242 -6.10 -4.82 -13.02
N LEU A 243 -6.76 -5.87 -12.52
CA LEU A 243 -6.70 -6.26 -11.11
C LEU A 243 -5.39 -7.01 -10.87
N ILE A 244 -4.51 -6.41 -10.06
CA ILE A 244 -3.32 -7.05 -9.51
C ILE A 244 -3.78 -7.77 -8.23
N TYR A 245 -3.88 -9.10 -8.30
CA TYR A 245 -4.16 -9.92 -7.14
C TYR A 245 -2.91 -10.05 -6.26
N PHE A 246 -2.93 -9.43 -5.08
CA PHE A 246 -2.09 -9.82 -3.95
C PHE A 246 -2.77 -10.99 -3.24
N THR A 247 -2.29 -12.21 -3.46
CA THR A 247 -2.65 -13.36 -2.62
C THR A 247 -1.70 -13.41 -1.43
N LEU A 248 -2.19 -12.97 -0.26
CA LEU A 248 -1.60 -13.34 1.03
C LEU A 248 -1.77 -14.85 1.21
N TRP A 249 -0.66 -15.58 1.20
CA TRP A 249 -0.61 -16.95 1.71
C TRP A 249 -0.12 -16.89 3.16
N LEU A 250 -1.06 -17.06 4.09
CA LEU A 250 -0.80 -17.50 5.46
C LEU A 250 -1.29 -18.94 5.55
N LYS A 251 -0.38 -19.87 5.78
CA LYS A 251 -0.68 -21.22 6.26
C LYS A 251 0.30 -21.54 7.37
#